data_AF-F6D152-F1
#
_entry.id   AF-F6D152-F1
#
_cell.length_a   1.000
_cell.length_b   1.000
_cell.length_c   1.000
_cell.angle_alpha   90.00
_cell.angle_beta   90.00
_cell.angle_gamma   90.00
#
_symmetry.space_group_name_H-M   'P 1'
#
loop_
_entity.id
_entity.type
_entity.pdbx_description
1 polymer ?
#
loop_
_entity_poly.entity_id
_entity_poly.type
_entity_poly.pdbx_seq_one_letter_code
_entity_poly.pdbx_strand_id
1 'polypeptide(L)'
;MKAHTALWVPVAVGLMLSACSTTSSQDSGSGETSQDMEMSTNQGNDIPDPEQTAADSSDVQALEEALSKNQAELDRLSSLLDEKDQRIAQLETDGTSAEALLDLEQEKTKRDALESRYQALQFENSQLQEQIQQLSAENATLNEKITQLVNESSQSEEWQQHYLSALDEKQSLQQQVVQLRQQNTFLASQLAAAREEHQLLRKQYNQLSIAPSESNAREQAQAEQISSLQASIADYQAKIRQQEMALKDYRAQVISLEGAIDSHADMEARWLAMDQKLATAQANNTRLAEQLATAQASLNEKNQQVTDLNEALAKLKNDLGVLENDTISLQAESHSMDLQLASSIRAVNWQLPNEMALNNTFEILVTASVAQPVLGQSYEAELITDSEIQMISNAKVRANVQAGRLQWRWRLTGLNEKPEAEMNLLVRQQMSFNNQTIPRLVYQENQSLALINTNLFEKYGYWTIAILLGLLGGFLIGRIGKGKAPVKVS
;
A
#
# COMPACT_ATOMS: atom_id res chain seq x y z
N MET A 1 71.49 -72.44 23.68
CA MET A 1 71.86 -71.90 22.35
C MET A 1 71.03 -70.65 22.15
N LYS A 2 71.54 -69.46 22.50
CA LYS A 2 72.14 -68.45 21.59
C LYS A 2 71.34 -68.24 20.30
N ALA A 3 70.61 -67.13 20.23
CA ALA A 3 70.75 -66.14 19.14
C ALA A 3 70.11 -64.80 19.60
N HIS A 4 70.97 -63.80 19.79
CA HIS A 4 70.59 -62.38 19.82
C HIS A 4 70.63 -61.84 18.39
N THR A 5 69.72 -60.93 18.03
CA THR A 5 70.00 -59.95 16.96
C THR A 5 69.31 -58.62 17.26
N ALA A 6 70.03 -57.56 16.95
CA ALA A 6 69.91 -56.20 17.45
C ALA A 6 68.82 -55.33 16.77
N LEU A 7 68.33 -54.36 17.54
CA LEU A 7 68.20 -52.91 17.27
C LEU A 7 68.14 -52.45 15.80
N TRP A 8 67.22 -51.54 15.45
CA TRP A 8 67.50 -50.26 14.76
C TRP A 8 66.22 -49.41 14.77
N VAL A 9 66.36 -48.16 15.18
CA VAL A 9 65.32 -47.11 15.27
C VAL A 9 65.57 -46.11 14.14
N PRO A 10 64.53 -45.53 13.52
CA PRO A 10 64.62 -44.19 12.95
C PRO A 10 63.71 -43.23 13.71
N VAL A 11 64.35 -42.31 14.44
CA VAL A 11 63.76 -41.07 14.95
C VAL A 11 63.79 -40.07 13.79
N ALA A 12 62.62 -39.56 13.38
CA ALA A 12 62.52 -38.38 12.53
C ALA A 12 61.95 -37.22 13.37
N VAL A 13 62.85 -36.36 13.84
CA VAL A 13 62.56 -35.05 14.42
C VAL A 13 62.48 -34.06 13.28
N GLY A 14 61.30 -33.50 13.04
CA GLY A 14 61.07 -32.37 12.15
C GLY A 14 60.71 -31.13 12.95
N LEU A 15 61.72 -30.43 13.47
CA LEU A 15 61.61 -29.06 13.97
C LEU A 15 61.83 -28.10 12.80
N MET A 16 60.83 -27.30 12.45
CA MET A 16 61.01 -26.07 11.67
C MET A 16 60.41 -24.92 12.47
N LEU A 17 61.27 -24.20 13.18
CA LEU A 17 61.05 -22.83 13.61
C LEU A 17 61.42 -21.91 12.45
N SER A 18 60.55 -20.98 12.08
CA SER A 18 60.94 -19.71 11.48
C SER A 18 59.92 -18.65 11.86
N ALA A 19 60.46 -17.53 12.32
CA ALA A 19 59.79 -16.39 12.89
C ALA A 19 59.43 -15.34 11.84
N CYS A 20 58.72 -14.32 12.33
CA CYS A 20 58.42 -12.99 11.77
C CYS A 20 57.20 -12.93 10.84
N SER A 21 56.23 -12.01 10.89
CA SER A 21 55.98 -10.71 11.57
C SER A 21 55.49 -9.75 10.47
N THR A 22 54.19 -9.41 10.54
CA THR A 22 53.47 -8.16 10.14
C THR A 22 53.61 -7.51 8.74
N THR A 23 52.42 -7.15 8.22
CA THR A 23 52.04 -5.95 7.45
C THR A 23 52.36 -5.91 5.95
N SER A 24 51.31 -5.89 5.12
CA SER A 24 51.00 -4.70 4.30
C SER A 24 49.54 -4.68 3.83
N SER A 25 49.03 -3.46 3.79
CA SER A 25 47.72 -3.00 3.34
C SER A 25 47.62 -2.83 1.82
N GLN A 26 46.37 -2.58 1.38
CA GLN A 26 45.88 -1.94 0.14
C GLN A 26 45.46 -2.82 -1.06
N ASP A 27 44.13 -2.94 -1.17
CA ASP A 27 43.27 -2.22 -2.14
C ASP A 27 43.15 -2.71 -3.60
N SER A 28 41.92 -2.52 -4.12
CA SER A 28 41.46 -2.56 -5.51
C SER A 28 41.13 -3.92 -6.16
N GLY A 29 39.83 -4.25 -6.12
CA GLY A 29 38.96 -4.23 -7.31
C GLY A 29 39.20 -5.25 -8.43
N SER A 30 38.28 -6.21 -8.58
CA SER A 30 37.41 -6.40 -9.76
C SER A 30 36.85 -7.83 -9.86
N GLY A 31 35.55 -7.87 -10.19
CA GLY A 31 34.71 -8.97 -10.67
C GLY A 31 35.23 -10.40 -10.76
N GLU A 32 34.47 -11.32 -10.17
CA GLU A 32 33.76 -12.35 -10.95
C GLU A 32 32.70 -13.07 -10.10
N THR A 33 31.49 -13.05 -10.66
CA THR A 33 30.32 -13.91 -10.45
C THR A 33 30.52 -15.24 -9.73
N SER A 34 29.69 -15.51 -8.73
CA SER A 34 29.09 -16.84 -8.48
C SER A 34 27.84 -16.73 -7.61
N GLN A 35 26.71 -16.90 -8.30
CA GLN A 35 25.49 -17.62 -7.90
C GLN A 35 24.92 -17.41 -6.49
N ASP A 36 23.77 -16.73 -6.53
CA ASP A 36 22.66 -16.79 -5.59
C ASP A 36 22.46 -18.19 -4.99
N MET A 37 22.44 -18.22 -3.66
CA MET A 37 21.63 -19.18 -2.92
C MET A 37 21.07 -18.41 -1.72
N GLU A 38 19.98 -17.70 -1.96
CA GLU A 38 19.09 -17.17 -0.93
C GLU A 38 18.66 -18.35 -0.04
N MET A 39 19.19 -18.40 1.18
CA MET A 39 18.63 -19.22 2.24
C MET A 39 18.01 -18.28 3.26
N SER A 40 16.74 -17.98 2.98
CA SER A 40 15.81 -17.29 3.85
C SER A 40 15.57 -18.14 5.09
N THR A 41 16.02 -17.70 6.26
CA THR A 41 15.49 -18.20 7.53
C THR A 41 15.54 -17.11 8.60
N ASN A 42 14.40 -16.44 8.73
CA ASN A 42 13.92 -15.81 9.96
C ASN A 42 13.90 -16.82 11.11
N GLN A 43 14.61 -16.53 12.21
CA GLN A 43 14.28 -17.07 13.53
C GLN A 43 14.57 -16.01 14.60
N GLY A 44 13.53 -15.26 14.95
CA GLY A 44 13.37 -14.77 16.31
C GLY A 44 13.06 -15.96 17.21
N ASN A 45 13.78 -16.05 18.33
CA ASN A 45 13.43 -16.87 19.46
C ASN A 45 12.09 -16.41 20.02
N ASP A 46 11.03 -17.13 19.70
CA ASP A 46 9.88 -17.29 20.58
C ASP A 46 9.51 -18.76 20.52
N ILE A 47 9.56 -19.42 21.68
CA ILE A 47 8.99 -20.75 21.86
C ILE A 47 7.48 -20.52 21.86
N PRO A 48 6.71 -21.02 20.86
CA PRO A 48 5.27 -20.85 20.86
C PRO A 48 4.68 -21.70 21.97
N ASP A 49 3.84 -21.08 22.78
CA ASP A 49 2.93 -21.74 23.72
C ASP A 49 2.13 -22.80 22.95
N PRO A 50 1.91 -24.03 23.47
CA PRO A 50 1.04 -25.03 22.83
C PRO A 50 -0.40 -24.53 22.54
N GLU A 51 -0.82 -23.39 23.09
CA GLU A 51 -2.07 -22.71 22.71
C GLU A 51 -2.05 -22.05 21.31
N GLN A 52 -0.89 -21.65 20.76
CA GLN A 52 -0.83 -20.97 19.45
C GLN A 52 -1.03 -21.93 18.27
N THR A 53 -0.49 -23.15 18.34
CA THR A 53 -0.68 -24.16 17.28
C THR A 53 -2.14 -24.63 17.15
N ALA A 54 -2.93 -24.55 18.24
CA ALA A 54 -4.36 -24.84 18.23
C ALA A 54 -5.19 -23.69 17.64
N ALA A 55 -4.76 -22.44 17.82
CA ALA A 55 -5.39 -21.26 17.25
C ALA A 55 -5.21 -21.20 15.72
N ASP A 56 -3.98 -21.43 15.23
CA ASP A 56 -3.67 -21.41 13.79
C ASP A 56 -4.39 -22.53 13.01
N SER A 57 -4.61 -23.70 13.63
CA SER A 57 -5.43 -24.76 13.05
C SER A 57 -6.91 -24.40 12.94
N SER A 58 -7.42 -23.53 13.83
CA SER A 58 -8.80 -23.06 13.78
C SER A 58 -8.99 -21.97 12.73
N ASP A 59 -7.97 -21.14 12.52
CA ASP A 59 -7.97 -20.06 11.53
C ASP A 59 -7.90 -20.62 10.10
N VAL A 60 -7.09 -21.66 9.87
CA VAL A 60 -7.08 -22.37 8.57
C VAL A 60 -8.46 -22.99 8.27
N GLN A 61 -9.13 -23.59 9.26
CA GLN A 61 -10.49 -24.12 9.07
C GLN A 61 -11.51 -23.03 8.76
N ALA A 62 -11.41 -21.87 9.43
CA ALA A 62 -12.29 -20.74 9.16
C ALA A 62 -12.09 -20.15 7.75
N LEU A 63 -10.83 -20.08 7.29
CA LEU A 63 -10.48 -19.64 5.93
C LEU A 63 -10.96 -20.65 4.87
N GLU A 64 -10.81 -21.95 5.11
CA GLU A 64 -11.34 -23.00 4.23
C GLU A 64 -12.88 -22.96 4.14
N GLU A 65 -13.57 -22.68 5.25
CA GLU A 65 -15.02 -22.52 5.27
C GLU A 65 -15.47 -21.25 4.50
N ALA A 66 -14.74 -20.14 4.64
CA ALA A 66 -14.98 -18.92 3.87
C ALA A 66 -14.75 -19.15 2.37
N LEU A 67 -13.70 -19.87 1.99
CA LEU A 67 -13.41 -20.23 0.62
C LEU A 67 -14.51 -21.12 0.01
N SER A 68 -15.02 -22.09 0.78
CA SER A 68 -16.15 -22.91 0.35
C SER A 68 -17.43 -22.09 0.14
N LYS A 69 -17.70 -21.10 0.98
CA LYS A 69 -18.87 -20.21 0.83
C LYS A 69 -18.72 -19.31 -0.40
N ASN A 70 -17.53 -18.73 -0.60
CA ASN A 70 -17.22 -17.90 -1.77
C ASN A 70 -17.31 -18.71 -3.07
N GLN A 71 -16.88 -19.98 -3.06
CA GLN A 71 -17.03 -20.87 -4.20
C GLN A 71 -18.51 -21.10 -4.57
N ALA A 72 -19.36 -21.35 -3.58
CA ALA A 72 -20.81 -21.52 -3.80
C ALA A 72 -21.48 -20.23 -4.31
N GLU A 73 -21.00 -19.06 -3.88
CA GLU A 73 -21.50 -17.77 -4.36
C GLU A 73 -21.01 -17.44 -5.79
N LEU A 74 -19.78 -17.82 -6.16
CA LEU A 74 -19.29 -17.75 -7.54
C LEU A 74 -20.13 -18.60 -8.49
N ASP A 75 -20.46 -19.83 -8.10
CA ASP A 75 -21.32 -20.73 -8.90
C ASP A 75 -22.74 -20.17 -9.09
N ARG A 76 -23.24 -19.45 -8.07
CA ARG A 76 -24.53 -18.76 -8.15
C ARG A 76 -24.46 -17.52 -9.05
N LEU A 77 -23.40 -16.73 -8.95
CA LEU A 77 -23.20 -15.54 -9.77
C LEU A 77 -22.99 -15.90 -11.25
N SER A 78 -22.26 -16.98 -11.55
CA SER A 78 -22.10 -17.47 -12.92
C SER A 78 -23.45 -17.88 -13.52
N SER A 79 -24.26 -18.61 -12.78
CA SER A 79 -25.62 -18.98 -13.20
C SER A 79 -26.51 -17.76 -13.48
N LEU A 80 -26.39 -16.72 -12.64
CA LEU A 80 -27.13 -15.46 -12.84
C LEU A 80 -26.62 -14.68 -14.06
N LEU A 81 -25.30 -14.67 -14.32
CA LEU A 81 -24.73 -14.06 -15.51
C LEU A 81 -25.25 -14.76 -16.79
N ASP A 82 -25.27 -16.10 -16.81
CA ASP A 82 -25.81 -16.88 -17.93
C ASP A 82 -27.30 -16.56 -18.18
N GLU A 83 -28.10 -16.42 -17.11
CA GLU A 83 -29.51 -16.02 -17.22
C GLU A 83 -29.66 -14.60 -17.81
N LYS A 84 -28.78 -13.68 -17.43
CA LYS A 84 -28.78 -12.30 -17.95
C LYS A 84 -28.36 -12.26 -19.41
N ASP A 85 -27.33 -13.01 -19.79
CA ASP A 85 -26.86 -13.10 -21.18
C ASP A 85 -27.96 -13.71 -22.08
N GLN A 86 -28.70 -14.71 -21.61
CA GLN A 86 -29.88 -15.22 -22.32
C GLN A 86 -30.98 -14.15 -22.47
N ARG A 87 -31.26 -13.37 -21.42
CA ARG A 87 -32.28 -12.31 -21.45
C ARG A 87 -31.89 -11.19 -22.40
N ILE A 88 -30.63 -10.78 -22.39
CA ILE A 88 -30.06 -9.79 -23.32
C ILE A 88 -30.19 -10.30 -24.75
N ALA A 89 -29.82 -11.55 -25.04
CA ALA A 89 -29.95 -12.13 -26.37
C ALA A 89 -31.41 -12.20 -26.87
N GLN A 90 -32.37 -12.49 -25.97
CA GLN A 90 -33.80 -12.43 -26.29
C GLN A 90 -34.26 -11.00 -26.59
N LEU A 91 -33.88 -10.02 -25.77
CA LEU A 91 -34.24 -8.61 -25.98
C LEU A 91 -33.62 -8.02 -27.26
N GLU A 92 -32.40 -8.45 -27.63
CA GLU A 92 -31.76 -8.06 -28.90
C GLU A 92 -32.46 -8.64 -30.13
N THR A 93 -33.17 -9.77 -29.98
CA THR A 93 -33.93 -10.41 -31.06
C THR A 93 -35.39 -9.95 -31.13
N ASP A 94 -36.02 -9.60 -30.00
CA ASP A 94 -37.45 -9.28 -29.88
C ASP A 94 -37.84 -7.82 -30.24
N GLY A 95 -36.89 -6.90 -30.43
CA GLY A 95 -37.09 -5.84 -31.42
C GLY A 95 -36.83 -4.38 -31.03
N THR A 96 -36.99 -3.54 -32.05
CA THR A 96 -36.61 -2.12 -32.18
C THR A 96 -37.53 -1.11 -31.48
N SER A 97 -38.33 -1.55 -30.50
CA SER A 97 -39.20 -0.63 -29.76
C SER A 97 -38.37 0.17 -28.74
N ALA A 98 -38.73 1.43 -28.51
CA ALA A 98 -38.01 2.27 -27.54
C ALA A 98 -38.04 1.70 -26.12
N GLU A 99 -39.09 0.96 -25.77
CA GLU A 99 -39.27 0.30 -24.47
C GLU A 99 -38.37 -0.94 -24.35
N ALA A 100 -38.23 -1.73 -25.41
CA ALA A 100 -37.32 -2.87 -25.46
C ALA A 100 -35.85 -2.46 -25.42
N LEU A 101 -35.49 -1.31 -26.00
CA LEU A 101 -34.13 -0.75 -25.91
C LEU A 101 -33.79 -0.28 -24.50
N LEU A 102 -34.75 0.32 -23.79
CA LEU A 102 -34.58 0.71 -22.39
C LEU A 102 -34.38 -0.51 -21.48
N ASP A 103 -35.21 -1.55 -21.66
CA ASP A 103 -35.09 -2.79 -20.88
C ASP A 103 -33.76 -3.52 -21.18
N LEU A 104 -33.29 -3.49 -22.43
CA LEU A 104 -31.98 -4.01 -22.82
C LEU A 104 -30.84 -3.29 -22.10
N GLU A 105 -30.87 -1.96 -22.06
CA GLU A 105 -29.84 -1.16 -21.37
C GLU A 105 -29.87 -1.42 -19.85
N GLN A 106 -31.06 -1.57 -19.26
CA GLN A 106 -31.20 -1.96 -17.85
C GLN A 106 -30.67 -3.38 -17.56
N GLU A 107 -30.87 -4.35 -18.45
CA GLU A 107 -30.32 -5.69 -18.25
C GLU A 107 -28.79 -5.73 -18.47
N LYS A 108 -28.24 -4.96 -19.42
CA LYS A 108 -26.79 -4.80 -19.59
C LYS A 108 -26.12 -4.20 -18.35
N THR A 109 -26.70 -3.15 -17.77
CA THR A 109 -26.16 -2.55 -16.53
C THR A 109 -26.21 -3.53 -15.33
N LYS A 110 -27.27 -4.33 -15.21
CA LYS A 110 -27.34 -5.39 -14.17
C LYS A 110 -26.30 -6.49 -14.41
N ARG A 111 -26.09 -6.89 -15.66
CA ARG A 111 -25.06 -7.87 -16.05
C ARG A 111 -23.66 -7.36 -15.71
N ASP A 112 -23.34 -6.11 -16.04
CA ASP A 112 -22.05 -5.49 -15.72
C ASP A 112 -21.82 -5.39 -14.19
N ALA A 113 -22.87 -5.09 -13.43
CA ALA A 113 -22.81 -5.09 -11.97
C ALA A 113 -22.55 -6.50 -11.38
N LEU A 114 -23.17 -7.54 -11.96
CA LEU A 114 -22.93 -8.93 -11.56
C LEU A 114 -21.52 -9.40 -11.94
N GLU A 115 -21.02 -9.02 -13.12
CA GLU A 115 -19.67 -9.37 -13.57
C GLU A 115 -18.59 -8.70 -12.70
N SER A 116 -18.80 -7.44 -12.32
CA SER A 116 -17.93 -6.75 -11.35
C SER A 116 -17.89 -7.48 -10.00
N ARG A 117 -19.06 -7.91 -9.49
CA ARG A 117 -19.14 -8.68 -8.24
C ARG A 117 -18.48 -10.05 -8.37
N TYR A 118 -18.63 -10.73 -9.50
CA TYR A 118 -17.98 -12.02 -9.77
C TYR A 118 -16.45 -11.88 -9.77
N GLN A 119 -15.91 -10.87 -10.46
CA GLN A 119 -14.47 -10.60 -10.50
C GLN A 119 -13.90 -10.24 -9.11
N ALA A 120 -14.63 -9.42 -8.33
CA ALA A 120 -14.23 -9.08 -6.96
C ALA A 120 -14.15 -10.32 -6.06
N LEU A 121 -15.15 -11.20 -6.13
CA LEU A 121 -15.20 -12.43 -5.35
C LEU A 121 -14.13 -13.45 -5.79
N GLN A 122 -13.80 -13.49 -7.10
CA GLN A 122 -12.72 -14.32 -7.62
C GLN A 122 -11.35 -13.86 -7.11
N PHE A 123 -11.14 -12.54 -7.03
CA PHE A 123 -9.93 -11.95 -6.45
C PHE A 123 -9.82 -12.28 -4.95
N GLU A 124 -10.92 -12.14 -4.20
CA GLU A 124 -10.98 -12.52 -2.78
C GLU A 124 -10.65 -14.00 -2.57
N ASN A 125 -11.19 -14.89 -3.41
CA ASN A 125 -10.86 -16.33 -3.35
C ASN A 125 -9.38 -16.61 -3.63
N SER A 126 -8.76 -15.87 -4.56
CA SER A 126 -7.33 -15.99 -4.83
C SER A 126 -6.50 -15.57 -3.62
N GLN A 127 -6.88 -14.48 -2.95
CA GLN A 127 -6.21 -14.01 -1.72
C GLN A 127 -6.36 -15.00 -0.56
N LEU A 128 -7.55 -15.57 -0.38
CA LEU A 128 -7.78 -16.60 0.64
C LEU A 128 -6.92 -17.85 0.38
N GLN A 129 -6.77 -18.28 -0.88
CA GLN A 129 -5.88 -19.39 -1.23
C GLN A 129 -4.42 -19.10 -0.92
N GLU A 130 -3.94 -17.91 -1.24
CA GLU A 130 -2.57 -17.48 -0.91
C GLU A 130 -2.34 -17.48 0.60
N GLN A 131 -3.29 -16.96 1.38
CA GLN A 131 -3.21 -16.97 2.85
C GLN A 131 -3.19 -18.38 3.43
N ILE A 132 -4.05 -19.29 2.95
CA ILE A 132 -4.05 -20.70 3.38
C ILE A 132 -2.71 -21.36 3.04
N GLN A 133 -2.16 -21.13 1.85
CA GLN A 133 -0.86 -21.67 1.46
C GLN A 133 0.26 -21.14 2.36
N GLN A 134 0.27 -19.84 2.66
CA GLN A 134 1.25 -19.22 3.53
C GLN A 134 1.19 -19.81 4.95
N LEU A 135 0.00 -19.89 5.56
CA LEU A 135 -0.18 -20.47 6.89
C LEU A 135 0.19 -21.96 6.92
N SER A 136 -0.09 -22.70 5.84
CA SER A 136 0.29 -24.11 5.74
C SER A 136 1.82 -24.30 5.68
N ALA A 137 2.53 -23.43 4.95
CA ALA A 137 3.97 -23.44 4.85
C ALA A 137 4.62 -23.07 6.19
N GLU A 138 4.08 -22.06 6.87
CA GLU A 138 4.54 -21.64 8.20
C GLU A 138 4.38 -22.78 9.22
N ASN A 139 3.22 -23.43 9.25
CA ASN A 139 3.00 -24.61 10.11
C ASN A 139 3.97 -25.76 9.82
N ALA A 140 4.30 -26.02 8.55
CA ALA A 140 5.30 -27.03 8.20
C ALA A 140 6.68 -26.67 8.78
N THR A 141 7.09 -25.40 8.66
CA THR A 141 8.38 -24.94 9.22
C THR A 141 8.41 -24.97 10.74
N LEU A 142 7.31 -24.62 11.41
CA LEU A 142 7.20 -24.69 12.88
C LEU A 142 7.29 -26.13 13.37
N ASN A 143 6.63 -27.08 12.70
CA ASN A 143 6.74 -28.49 13.03
C ASN A 143 8.16 -29.03 12.85
N GLU A 144 8.88 -28.57 11.81
CA GLU A 144 10.28 -28.94 11.63
C GLU A 144 11.15 -28.42 12.77
N LYS A 145 10.95 -27.16 13.20
CA LYS A 145 11.64 -26.58 14.37
C LYS A 145 11.32 -27.32 15.67
N ILE A 146 10.06 -27.66 15.90
CA ILE A 146 9.64 -28.45 17.07
C ILE A 146 10.35 -29.81 17.06
N THR A 147 10.41 -30.46 15.91
CA THR A 147 11.10 -31.76 15.76
C THR A 147 12.61 -31.63 16.03
N GLN A 148 13.23 -30.55 15.56
CA GLN A 148 14.63 -30.25 15.85
C GLN A 148 14.86 -30.00 17.35
N LEU A 149 14.05 -29.16 17.99
CA LEU A 149 14.14 -28.87 19.43
C LEU A 149 13.91 -30.11 20.29
N VAL A 150 12.97 -30.99 19.91
CA VAL A 150 12.72 -32.26 20.61
C VAL A 150 13.95 -33.17 20.51
N ASN A 151 14.59 -33.26 19.34
CA ASN A 151 15.82 -34.04 19.18
C ASN A 151 17.00 -33.45 19.98
N GLU A 152 17.15 -32.13 20.03
CA GLU A 152 18.18 -31.46 20.83
C GLU A 152 17.95 -31.65 22.34
N SER A 153 16.69 -31.56 22.79
CA SER A 153 16.31 -31.85 24.18
C SER A 153 16.60 -33.30 24.58
N SER A 154 16.32 -34.25 23.67
CA SER A 154 16.60 -35.66 23.90
C SER A 154 18.10 -35.94 24.07
N GLN A 155 18.95 -35.29 23.27
CA GLN A 155 20.40 -35.38 23.40
C GLN A 155 20.92 -34.74 24.71
N SER A 156 20.25 -33.70 25.20
CA SER A 156 20.57 -33.08 26.49
C SER A 156 20.30 -34.02 27.67
N GLU A 157 19.17 -34.73 27.66
CA GLU A 157 18.82 -35.70 28.71
C GLU A 157 19.78 -36.90 28.72
N GLU A 158 20.11 -37.45 27.54
CA GLU A 158 21.11 -38.52 27.42
C GLU A 158 22.48 -38.07 27.95
N TRP A 159 22.89 -36.85 27.61
CA TRP A 159 24.15 -36.28 28.09
C TRP A 159 24.18 -36.11 29.62
N GLN A 160 23.08 -35.67 30.23
CA GLN A 160 22.97 -35.55 31.69
C GLN A 160 23.08 -36.91 32.39
N GLN A 161 22.46 -37.96 31.83
CA GLN A 161 22.60 -39.32 32.38
C GLN A 161 24.03 -39.84 32.26
N HIS A 162 24.67 -39.63 31.12
CA HIS A 162 26.08 -40.00 30.93
C HIS A 162 27.01 -39.24 31.88
N TYR A 163 26.76 -37.95 32.12
CA TYR A 163 27.52 -37.14 33.05
C TYR A 163 27.41 -37.66 34.50
N LEU A 164 26.20 -37.99 34.95
CA LEU A 164 25.98 -38.55 36.30
C LEU A 164 26.64 -39.93 36.45
N SER A 165 26.54 -40.79 35.44
CA SER A 165 27.22 -42.09 35.43
C SER A 165 28.74 -41.94 35.51
N ALA A 166 29.32 -41.01 34.76
CA ALA A 166 30.76 -40.73 34.78
C ALA A 166 31.23 -40.17 36.13
N LEU A 167 30.38 -39.40 36.82
CA LEU A 167 30.67 -38.88 38.15
C LEU A 167 30.72 -40.00 39.21
N ASP A 168 29.76 -40.93 39.16
CA ASP A 168 29.72 -42.09 40.07
C ASP A 168 30.91 -43.03 39.83
N GLU A 169 31.25 -43.28 38.56
CA GLU A 169 32.42 -44.07 38.19
C GLU A 169 33.73 -43.43 38.70
N LYS A 170 33.87 -42.11 38.54
CA LYS A 170 35.01 -41.37 39.09
C LYS A 170 35.11 -41.49 40.61
N GLN A 171 33.99 -41.42 41.32
CA GLN A 171 33.96 -41.53 42.78
C GLN A 171 34.34 -42.95 43.24
N SER A 172 33.84 -43.97 42.56
CA SER A 172 34.21 -45.37 42.78
C SER A 172 35.71 -45.62 42.54
N LEU A 173 36.25 -45.14 41.42
CA LEU A 173 37.68 -45.25 41.11
C LEU A 173 38.56 -44.54 42.13
N GLN A 174 38.15 -43.37 42.62
CA GLN A 174 38.88 -42.67 43.69
C GLN A 174 38.93 -43.48 44.99
N GLN A 175 37.82 -44.11 45.38
CA GLN A 175 37.79 -44.99 46.56
C GLN A 175 38.71 -46.19 46.38
N GLN A 176 38.69 -46.80 45.19
CA GLN A 176 39.54 -47.93 44.87
C GLN A 176 41.03 -47.56 44.92
N VAL A 177 41.42 -46.39 44.39
CA VAL A 177 42.80 -45.89 44.46
C VAL A 177 43.24 -45.68 45.91
N VAL A 178 42.38 -45.14 46.78
CA VAL A 178 42.71 -44.97 48.22
C VAL A 178 42.93 -46.33 48.88
N GLN A 179 42.06 -47.30 48.62
CA GLN A 179 42.18 -48.65 49.18
C GLN A 179 43.47 -49.34 48.73
N LEU A 180 43.81 -49.22 47.44
CA LEU A 180 45.04 -49.78 46.89
C LEU A 180 46.30 -49.11 47.45
N ARG A 181 46.27 -47.80 47.70
CA ARG A 181 47.38 -47.09 48.38
C ARG A 181 47.60 -47.61 49.79
N GLN A 182 46.53 -47.85 50.55
CA GLN A 182 46.63 -48.43 51.89
C GLN A 182 47.18 -49.85 51.87
N GLN A 183 46.78 -50.67 50.90
CA GLN A 183 47.34 -52.01 50.74
C GLN A 183 48.83 -51.96 50.38
N ASN A 184 49.25 -51.05 49.50
CA ASN A 184 50.66 -50.89 49.13
C ASN A 184 51.53 -50.46 50.31
N THR A 185 51.06 -49.53 51.16
CA THR A 185 51.83 -49.15 52.35
C THR A 185 51.95 -50.30 53.34
N PHE A 186 50.90 -51.11 53.48
CA PHE A 186 50.92 -52.32 54.32
C PHE A 186 51.84 -53.42 53.77
N LEU A 187 51.86 -53.63 52.46
CA LEU A 187 52.77 -54.59 51.83
C LEU A 187 54.23 -54.11 51.90
N ALA A 188 54.46 -52.81 51.73
CA ALA A 188 55.80 -52.23 51.84
C ALA A 188 56.38 -52.37 53.26
N SER A 189 55.56 -52.21 54.31
CA SER A 189 56.02 -52.41 55.69
C SER A 189 56.34 -53.89 55.97
N GLN A 190 55.53 -54.82 55.47
CA GLN A 190 55.83 -56.26 55.58
C GLN A 190 57.12 -56.64 54.84
N LEU A 191 57.36 -56.07 53.66
CA LEU A 191 58.59 -56.29 52.91
C LEU A 191 59.83 -55.77 53.66
N ALA A 192 59.71 -54.60 54.30
CA ALA A 192 60.80 -54.04 55.11
C ALA A 192 61.14 -54.95 56.30
N ALA A 193 60.12 -55.42 57.04
CA ALA A 193 60.30 -56.33 58.16
C ALA A 193 60.95 -57.66 57.73
N ALA A 194 60.47 -58.26 56.63
CA ALA A 194 61.03 -59.48 56.06
C ALA A 194 62.52 -59.32 55.67
N ARG A 195 62.90 -58.16 55.13
CA ARG A 195 64.30 -57.87 54.75
C ARG A 195 65.20 -57.72 55.98
N GLU A 196 64.72 -57.10 57.04
CA GLU A 196 65.47 -56.99 58.30
C GLU A 196 65.71 -58.36 58.94
N GLU A 197 64.67 -59.21 58.99
CA GLU A 197 64.82 -60.58 59.47
C GLU A 197 65.82 -61.38 58.62
N HIS A 198 65.70 -61.31 57.29
CA HIS A 198 66.63 -61.98 56.39
C HIS A 198 68.09 -61.52 56.59
N GLN A 199 68.33 -60.23 56.86
CA GLN A 199 69.66 -59.73 57.18
C GLN A 199 70.20 -60.28 58.51
N LEU A 200 69.34 -60.40 59.52
CA LEU A 200 69.70 -60.96 60.83
C LEU A 200 70.06 -62.44 60.71
N LEU A 201 69.21 -63.22 60.03
CA LEU A 201 69.43 -64.65 59.75
C LEU A 201 70.71 -64.87 58.94
N ARG A 202 70.99 -64.02 57.94
CA ARG A 202 72.23 -64.08 57.17
C ARG A 202 73.47 -63.79 58.02
N LYS A 203 73.41 -62.84 58.95
CA LYS A 203 74.50 -62.56 59.89
C LYS A 203 74.74 -63.76 60.82
N GLN A 204 73.68 -64.37 61.35
CA GLN A 204 73.77 -65.57 62.19
C GLN A 204 74.37 -66.76 61.43
N TYR A 205 73.91 -67.03 60.20
CA TYR A 205 74.46 -68.07 59.33
C TYR A 205 75.96 -67.89 59.10
N ASN A 206 76.40 -66.66 58.79
CA ASN A 206 77.82 -66.37 58.59
C ASN A 206 78.66 -66.53 59.87
N GLN A 207 78.08 -66.25 61.05
CA GLN A 207 78.75 -66.48 62.35
C GLN A 207 78.90 -67.97 62.66
N LEU A 208 77.90 -68.80 62.33
CA LEU A 208 77.93 -70.25 62.51
C LEU A 208 78.85 -70.96 61.51
N SER A 209 79.06 -70.37 60.32
CA SER A 209 79.93 -70.92 59.27
C SER A 209 81.44 -70.81 59.54
N ILE A 210 81.89 -70.11 60.60
CA ILE A 210 83.32 -69.82 60.85
C ILE A 210 83.88 -70.57 62.09
N ALA A 211 83.10 -71.37 62.82
CA ALA A 211 83.58 -72.08 64.02
C ALA A 211 84.09 -73.52 63.72
N PRO A 212 85.31 -73.93 64.15
CA PRO A 212 85.78 -75.30 63.96
C PRO A 212 85.35 -76.25 65.09
N SER A 213 84.75 -77.37 64.65
CA SER A 213 84.84 -78.76 65.15
C SER A 213 84.42 -79.13 66.59
N GLU A 214 83.23 -79.74 66.74
CA GLU A 214 83.00 -80.95 67.56
C GLU A 214 81.69 -81.65 67.11
N SER A 215 81.75 -82.97 66.89
CA SER A 215 81.04 -83.71 65.83
C SER A 215 79.77 -84.47 66.31
N ASN A 216 78.83 -84.62 65.37
CA ASN A 216 77.59 -85.42 65.33
C ASN A 216 76.28 -84.83 65.91
N ALA A 217 76.22 -84.32 67.15
CA ALA A 217 74.97 -83.69 67.64
C ALA A 217 74.73 -82.29 67.02
N ARG A 218 75.81 -81.59 66.70
CA ARG A 218 75.78 -80.29 66.02
C ARG A 218 75.46 -80.40 64.54
N GLU A 219 75.88 -81.46 63.85
CA GLU A 219 75.56 -81.65 62.42
C GLU A 219 74.06 -81.87 62.20
N GLN A 220 73.39 -82.60 63.09
CA GLN A 220 71.95 -82.82 62.98
C GLN A 220 71.14 -81.55 63.27
N ALA A 221 71.53 -80.79 64.31
CA ALA A 221 70.95 -79.47 64.58
C ALA A 221 71.25 -78.43 63.46
N GLN A 222 72.45 -78.49 62.86
CA GLN A 222 72.80 -77.65 61.71
C GLN A 222 72.02 -78.06 60.45
N ALA A 223 71.80 -79.34 60.20
CA ALA A 223 70.99 -79.81 59.09
C ALA A 223 69.51 -79.40 59.23
N GLU A 224 68.95 -79.47 60.44
CA GLU A 224 67.60 -78.97 60.73
C GLU A 224 67.51 -77.45 60.55
N GLN A 225 68.55 -76.71 60.95
CA GLN A 225 68.60 -75.26 60.78
C GLN A 225 68.82 -74.84 59.32
N ILE A 226 69.60 -75.59 58.55
CA ILE A 226 69.74 -75.39 57.10
C ILE A 226 68.41 -75.68 56.39
N SER A 227 67.70 -76.74 56.80
CA SER A 227 66.39 -77.08 56.26
C SER A 227 65.34 -76.00 56.56
N SER A 228 65.31 -75.45 57.78
CA SER A 228 64.40 -74.36 58.12
C SER A 228 64.74 -73.06 57.39
N LEU A 229 66.03 -72.76 57.20
CA LEU A 229 66.48 -71.63 56.38
C LEU A 229 66.11 -71.81 54.90
N GLN A 230 66.24 -73.02 54.35
CA GLN A 230 65.81 -73.32 52.98
C GLN A 230 64.29 -73.17 52.81
N ALA A 231 63.50 -73.60 53.80
CA ALA A 231 62.05 -73.39 53.81
C ALA A 231 61.70 -71.90 53.84
N SER A 232 62.37 -71.10 54.67
CA SER A 232 62.18 -69.65 54.72
C SER A 232 62.60 -68.96 53.41
N ILE A 233 63.68 -69.39 52.78
CA ILE A 233 64.10 -68.88 51.47
C ILE A 233 63.04 -69.19 50.41
N ALA A 234 62.46 -70.38 50.42
CA ALA A 234 61.38 -70.76 49.51
C ALA A 234 60.11 -69.91 49.74
N ASP A 235 59.74 -69.65 51.00
CA ASP A 235 58.62 -68.76 51.36
C ASP A 235 58.87 -67.32 50.88
N TYR A 236 60.07 -66.79 51.08
CA TYR A 236 60.43 -65.46 50.59
C TYR A 236 60.44 -65.36 49.07
N GLN A 237 60.89 -66.40 48.36
CA GLN A 237 60.79 -66.45 46.91
C GLN A 237 59.34 -66.47 46.44
N ALA A 238 58.44 -67.17 47.15
CA ALA A 238 57.01 -67.15 46.85
C ALA A 238 56.40 -65.76 47.06
N LYS A 239 56.75 -65.07 48.15
CA LYS A 239 56.33 -63.68 48.42
C LYS A 239 56.84 -62.70 47.35
N ILE A 240 58.09 -62.83 46.91
CA ILE A 240 58.64 -62.00 45.84
C ILE A 240 57.85 -62.19 44.55
N ARG A 241 57.54 -63.44 44.16
CA ARG A 241 56.71 -63.71 42.97
C ARG A 241 55.31 -63.14 43.09
N GLN A 242 54.70 -63.23 44.27
CA GLN A 242 53.38 -62.65 44.51
C GLN A 242 53.42 -61.12 44.37
N GLN A 243 54.47 -60.47 44.86
CA GLN A 243 54.66 -59.03 44.73
C GLN A 243 54.99 -58.60 43.29
N GLU A 244 55.74 -59.39 42.54
CA GLU A 244 55.97 -59.15 41.11
C GLU A 244 54.66 -59.19 40.32
N MET A 245 53.77 -60.13 40.64
CA MET A 245 52.44 -60.17 40.04
C MET A 245 51.59 -58.95 40.43
N ALA A 246 51.59 -58.56 41.72
CA ALA A 246 50.87 -57.36 42.16
C ALA A 246 51.39 -56.08 41.50
N LEU A 247 52.71 -55.92 41.35
CA LEU A 247 53.31 -54.79 40.64
C LEU A 247 52.93 -54.75 39.16
N LYS A 248 52.79 -55.92 38.53
CA LYS A 248 52.33 -56.02 37.14
C LYS A 248 50.88 -55.55 37.00
N ASP A 249 50.01 -55.94 37.92
CA ASP A 249 48.61 -55.51 37.94
C ASP A 249 48.50 -54.00 38.21
N TYR A 250 49.31 -53.46 39.14
CA TYR A 250 49.37 -52.01 39.36
C TYR A 250 49.81 -51.24 38.12
N ARG A 251 50.79 -51.77 37.38
CA ARG A 251 51.22 -51.14 36.13
C ARG A 251 50.10 -51.11 35.09
N ALA A 252 49.31 -52.19 35.00
CA ALA A 252 48.14 -52.22 34.11
C ALA A 252 47.09 -51.18 34.51
N GLN A 253 46.84 -51.00 35.81
CA GLN A 253 45.91 -49.99 36.31
C GLN A 253 46.38 -48.55 36.05
N VAL A 254 47.67 -48.27 36.19
CA VAL A 254 48.22 -46.94 35.86
C VAL A 254 48.01 -46.61 34.38
N ILE A 255 48.26 -47.57 33.47
CA ILE A 255 48.00 -47.39 32.04
C ILE A 255 46.52 -47.11 31.77
N SER A 256 45.61 -47.80 32.46
CA SER A 256 44.16 -47.53 32.33
C SER A 256 43.78 -46.12 32.81
N LEU A 257 44.39 -45.64 33.89
CA LEU A 257 44.14 -44.29 34.41
C LEU A 257 44.72 -43.21 33.50
N GLU A 258 45.90 -43.44 32.92
CA GLU A 258 46.48 -42.55 31.89
C GLU A 258 45.52 -42.41 30.70
N GLY A 259 44.96 -43.52 30.20
CA GLY A 259 43.97 -43.48 29.12
C GLY A 259 42.66 -42.74 29.49
N ALA A 260 42.22 -42.82 30.75
CA ALA A 260 41.06 -42.08 31.23
C ALA A 260 41.33 -40.56 31.32
N ILE A 261 42.57 -40.16 31.66
CA ILE A 261 42.98 -38.75 31.67
C ILE A 261 43.02 -38.20 30.23
N ASP A 262 43.52 -38.96 29.27
CA ASP A 262 43.52 -38.56 27.86
C ASP A 262 42.09 -38.34 27.35
N SER A 263 41.15 -39.23 27.71
CA SER A 263 39.72 -39.04 27.39
C SER A 263 39.12 -37.77 28.01
N HIS A 264 39.62 -37.31 29.16
CA HIS A 264 39.17 -36.05 29.76
C HIS A 264 39.66 -34.83 28.98
N ALA A 265 40.90 -34.86 28.49
CA ALA A 265 41.42 -33.80 27.63
C ALA A 265 40.59 -33.65 26.34
N ASP A 266 40.15 -34.77 25.75
CA ASP A 266 39.25 -34.76 24.59
C ASP A 266 37.88 -34.14 24.93
N MET A 267 37.35 -34.36 26.13
CA MET A 267 36.09 -33.73 26.57
C MET A 267 36.24 -32.22 26.77
N GLU A 268 37.35 -31.76 27.32
CA GLU A 268 37.65 -30.33 27.47
C GLU A 268 37.74 -29.62 26.11
N ALA A 269 38.41 -30.24 25.13
CA ALA A 269 38.47 -29.73 23.76
C ALA A 269 37.07 -29.64 23.11
N ARG A 270 36.20 -30.63 23.35
CA ARG A 270 34.79 -30.59 22.88
C ARG A 270 34.00 -29.48 23.55
N TRP A 271 34.21 -29.23 24.84
CA TRP A 271 33.53 -28.15 25.56
C TRP A 271 33.94 -26.78 25.01
N LEU A 272 35.24 -26.56 24.78
CA LEU A 272 35.73 -25.34 24.16
C LEU A 272 35.13 -25.11 22.76
N ALA A 273 35.02 -26.17 21.96
CA ALA A 273 34.38 -26.10 20.65
C ALA A 273 32.88 -25.77 20.74
N MET A 274 32.18 -26.28 21.76
CA MET A 274 30.78 -25.96 22.01
C MET A 274 30.60 -24.51 22.44
N ASP A 275 31.46 -24.00 23.33
CA ASP A 275 31.45 -22.60 23.77
C ASP A 275 31.70 -21.64 22.60
N GLN A 276 32.64 -21.99 21.71
CA GLN A 276 32.89 -21.22 20.49
C GLN A 276 31.68 -21.22 19.53
N LYS A 277 30.98 -22.36 19.40
CA LYS A 277 29.73 -22.43 18.63
C LYS A 277 28.64 -21.56 19.25
N LEU A 278 28.51 -21.55 20.57
CA LEU A 278 27.54 -20.73 21.29
C LEU A 278 27.82 -19.24 21.11
N ALA A 279 29.09 -18.82 21.23
CA ALA A 279 29.51 -17.44 20.95
C ALA A 279 29.21 -17.03 19.50
N THR A 280 29.43 -17.94 18.54
CA THR A 280 29.11 -17.71 17.12
C THR A 280 27.61 -17.58 16.90
N ALA A 281 26.81 -18.43 17.54
CA ALA A 281 25.35 -18.37 17.48
C ALA A 281 24.81 -17.06 18.09
N GLN A 282 25.38 -16.61 19.20
CA GLN A 282 25.04 -15.31 19.81
C GLN A 282 25.35 -14.14 18.87
N ALA A 283 26.52 -14.12 18.24
CA ALA A 283 26.88 -13.09 17.27
C ALA A 283 25.97 -13.10 16.03
N ASN A 284 25.54 -14.28 15.59
CA ASN A 284 24.58 -14.42 14.49
C ASN A 284 23.20 -13.89 14.91
N ASN A 285 22.73 -14.20 16.13
CA ASN A 285 21.46 -13.69 16.64
C ASN A 285 21.46 -12.15 16.75
N THR A 286 22.56 -11.54 17.21
CA THR A 286 22.66 -10.07 17.25
C THR A 286 22.61 -9.48 15.84
N ARG A 287 23.29 -10.09 14.86
CA ARG A 287 23.25 -9.65 13.46
C ARG A 287 21.85 -9.79 12.85
N LEU A 288 21.15 -10.89 13.12
CA LEU A 288 19.78 -11.10 12.64
C LEU A 288 18.82 -10.09 13.27
N ALA A 289 18.98 -9.77 14.56
CA ALA A 289 18.18 -8.75 15.22
C ALA A 289 18.39 -7.36 14.60
N GLU A 290 19.63 -7.00 14.27
CA GLU A 290 19.93 -5.76 13.53
C GLU A 290 19.30 -5.75 12.14
N GLN A 291 19.38 -6.87 11.39
CA GLN A 291 18.75 -7.00 10.09
C GLN A 291 17.23 -6.86 10.18
N LEU A 292 16.59 -7.50 11.17
CA LEU A 292 15.15 -7.39 11.40
C LEU A 292 14.74 -5.95 11.71
N ALA A 293 15.51 -5.25 12.56
CA ALA A 293 15.27 -3.85 12.86
C ALA A 293 15.35 -2.96 11.61
N THR A 294 16.34 -3.19 10.74
CA THR A 294 16.47 -2.45 9.47
C THR A 294 15.34 -2.75 8.48
N ALA A 295 14.93 -4.03 8.37
CA ALA A 295 13.81 -4.43 7.51
C ALA A 295 12.49 -3.81 8.00
N GLN A 296 12.27 -3.79 9.31
CA GLN A 296 11.08 -3.20 9.91
C GLN A 296 11.03 -1.68 9.73
N ALA A 297 12.18 -0.99 9.82
CA ALA A 297 12.27 0.42 9.48
C ALA A 297 11.92 0.69 8.01
N SER A 298 12.41 -0.15 7.08
CA SER A 298 12.08 -0.03 5.66
C SER A 298 10.60 -0.29 5.37
N LEU A 299 9.99 -1.28 6.04
CA LEU A 299 8.57 -1.57 5.91
C LEU A 299 7.70 -0.40 6.40
N ASN A 300 8.08 0.23 7.51
CA ASN A 300 7.41 1.43 8.01
C ASN A 300 7.54 2.61 7.03
N GLU A 301 8.70 2.80 6.41
CA GLU A 301 8.89 3.82 5.37
C GLU A 301 8.00 3.55 4.14
N LYS A 302 7.90 2.29 3.71
CA LYS A 302 7.04 1.89 2.59
C LYS A 302 5.55 2.09 2.92
N ASN A 303 5.12 1.76 4.14
CA ASN A 303 3.75 2.03 4.59
C ASN A 303 3.43 3.52 4.62
N GLN A 304 4.39 4.36 5.00
CA GLN A 304 4.23 5.81 4.91
C GLN A 304 4.09 6.27 3.46
N GLN A 305 4.93 5.76 2.54
CA GLN A 305 4.83 6.09 1.10
C GLN A 305 3.45 5.72 0.51
N VAL A 306 2.89 4.57 0.90
CA VAL A 306 1.53 4.16 0.47
C VAL A 306 0.47 5.12 1.00
N THR A 307 0.61 5.56 2.25
CA THR A 307 -0.32 6.53 2.86
C THR A 307 -0.28 7.87 2.13
N ASP A 308 0.92 8.38 1.85
CA ASP A 308 1.12 9.64 1.13
C ASP A 308 0.56 9.57 -0.31
N LEU A 309 0.75 8.43 -0.99
CA LEU A 309 0.18 8.18 -2.32
C LEU A 309 -1.35 8.13 -2.31
N ASN A 310 -1.95 7.52 -1.30
CA ASN A 310 -3.41 7.48 -1.14
C ASN A 310 -3.99 8.88 -0.92
N GLU A 311 -3.33 9.72 -0.11
CA GLU A 311 -3.72 11.12 0.07
C GLU A 311 -3.61 11.91 -1.24
N ALA A 312 -2.53 11.72 -2.00
CA ALA A 312 -2.34 12.36 -3.30
C ALA A 312 -3.42 11.93 -4.31
N LEU A 313 -3.81 10.66 -4.32
CA LEU A 313 -4.87 10.12 -5.18
C LEU A 313 -6.24 10.69 -4.80
N ALA A 314 -6.55 10.78 -3.50
CA ALA A 314 -7.78 11.39 -3.02
C ALA A 314 -7.88 12.87 -3.44
N LYS A 315 -6.77 13.61 -3.35
CA LYS A 315 -6.69 14.99 -3.82
C LYS A 315 -6.92 15.08 -5.33
N LEU A 316 -6.24 14.26 -6.12
CA LEU A 316 -6.40 14.23 -7.58
C LEU A 316 -7.85 13.95 -7.98
N LYS A 317 -8.52 13.01 -7.30
CA LYS A 317 -9.92 12.69 -7.54
C LYS A 317 -10.84 13.87 -7.24
N ASN A 318 -10.56 14.62 -6.17
CA ASN A 318 -11.32 15.82 -5.83
C ASN A 318 -11.08 16.94 -6.86
N ASP A 319 -9.83 17.17 -7.24
CA ASP A 319 -9.47 18.16 -8.26
C ASP A 319 -10.13 17.84 -9.61
N LEU A 320 -10.20 16.55 -9.99
CA LEU A 320 -10.91 16.09 -11.17
C LEU A 320 -12.42 16.36 -11.07
N GLY A 321 -13.04 16.09 -9.91
CA GLY A 321 -14.46 16.37 -9.69
C GLY A 321 -14.80 17.87 -9.77
N VAL A 322 -13.90 18.73 -9.30
CA VAL A 322 -14.03 20.19 -9.47
C VAL A 322 -13.97 20.55 -10.96
N LEU A 323 -12.99 20.00 -11.69
CA LEU A 323 -12.83 20.26 -13.12
C LEU A 323 -14.03 19.78 -13.96
N GLU A 324 -14.59 18.61 -13.64
CA GLU A 324 -15.81 18.10 -14.27
C GLU A 324 -17.00 19.05 -14.03
N ASN A 325 -17.18 19.53 -12.80
CA ASN A 325 -18.26 20.46 -12.47
C ASN A 325 -18.09 21.82 -13.17
N ASP A 326 -16.86 22.32 -13.28
CA ASP A 326 -16.54 23.53 -14.03
C ASP A 326 -16.83 23.34 -15.53
N THR A 327 -16.55 22.16 -16.06
CA THR A 327 -16.83 21.81 -17.47
C THR A 327 -18.34 21.75 -17.74
N ILE A 328 -19.12 21.12 -16.84
CA ILE A 328 -20.59 21.08 -16.93
C ILE A 328 -21.17 22.50 -16.89
N SER A 329 -20.65 23.34 -15.98
CA SER A 329 -21.06 24.73 -15.87
C SER A 329 -20.78 25.50 -17.16
N LEU A 330 -19.57 25.35 -17.72
CA LEU A 330 -19.20 25.98 -18.99
C LEU A 330 -20.06 25.48 -20.17
N GLN A 331 -20.36 24.18 -20.23
CA GLN A 331 -21.24 23.61 -21.25
C GLN A 331 -22.67 24.17 -21.15
N ALA A 332 -23.20 24.30 -19.92
CA ALA A 332 -24.51 24.89 -19.69
C ALA A 332 -24.53 26.38 -20.08
N GLU A 333 -23.49 27.14 -19.73
CA GLU A 333 -23.31 28.53 -20.15
C GLU A 333 -23.25 28.66 -21.67
N SER A 334 -22.44 27.84 -22.35
CA SER A 334 -22.34 27.79 -23.81
C SER A 334 -23.68 27.47 -24.46
N HIS A 335 -24.39 26.46 -23.98
CA HIS A 335 -25.70 26.08 -24.52
C HIS A 335 -26.73 27.20 -24.33
N SER A 336 -26.71 27.88 -23.18
CA SER A 336 -27.58 29.03 -22.94
C SER A 336 -27.28 30.18 -23.91
N MET A 337 -26.00 30.40 -24.23
CA MET A 337 -25.58 31.41 -25.19
C MET A 337 -25.99 31.04 -26.61
N ASP A 338 -25.84 29.77 -27.01
CA ASP A 338 -26.29 29.27 -28.33
C ASP A 338 -27.80 29.46 -28.53
N LEU A 339 -28.61 29.14 -27.51
CA LEU A 339 -30.05 29.39 -27.53
C LEU A 339 -30.38 30.88 -27.65
N GLN A 340 -29.67 31.74 -26.92
CA GLN A 340 -29.82 33.19 -27.04
C GLN A 340 -29.37 33.71 -28.41
N LEU A 341 -28.35 33.12 -29.04
CA LEU A 341 -27.86 33.53 -30.36
C LEU A 341 -28.76 33.07 -31.50
N ALA A 342 -29.40 31.91 -31.38
CA ALA A 342 -30.32 31.35 -32.37
C ALA A 342 -31.69 32.07 -32.39
N SER A 343 -32.06 32.67 -31.26
CA SER A 343 -33.21 33.54 -31.14
C SER A 343 -33.16 34.72 -32.12
N SER A 344 -34.25 34.93 -32.88
CA SER A 344 -34.34 35.99 -33.89
C SER A 344 -35.73 36.60 -33.97
N ILE A 345 -35.80 37.88 -34.35
CA ILE A 345 -37.08 38.58 -34.57
C ILE A 345 -37.61 38.23 -35.96
N ARG A 346 -38.91 37.93 -36.05
CA ARG A 346 -39.64 37.64 -37.29
C ARG A 346 -40.98 38.37 -37.31
N ALA A 347 -41.52 38.58 -38.52
CA ALA A 347 -42.86 39.14 -38.73
C ALA A 347 -43.10 40.43 -37.93
N VAL A 348 -42.22 41.41 -38.12
CA VAL A 348 -42.40 42.75 -37.57
C VAL A 348 -43.55 43.41 -38.30
N ASN A 349 -44.53 43.89 -37.55
CA ASN A 349 -45.71 44.54 -38.07
C ASN A 349 -45.89 45.90 -37.39
N TRP A 350 -46.03 46.92 -38.22
CA TRP A 350 -46.23 48.29 -37.82
C TRP A 350 -47.71 48.62 -37.87
N GLN A 351 -48.25 49.12 -36.76
CA GLN A 351 -49.55 49.77 -36.74
C GLN A 351 -49.30 51.28 -36.74
N LEU A 352 -49.27 51.83 -37.95
CA LEU A 352 -49.15 53.25 -38.20
C LEU A 352 -50.55 53.83 -38.47
N PRO A 353 -50.87 55.02 -37.95
CA PRO A 353 -52.06 55.74 -38.39
C PRO A 353 -51.90 56.13 -39.87
N ASN A 354 -52.92 55.89 -40.68
CA ASN A 354 -52.88 56.21 -42.11
C ASN A 354 -52.87 57.72 -42.39
N GLU A 355 -53.52 58.51 -41.53
CA GLU A 355 -53.64 59.96 -41.64
C GLU A 355 -53.79 60.57 -40.23
N MET A 356 -53.23 61.77 -39.98
CA MET A 356 -53.23 62.42 -38.66
C MET A 356 -53.40 63.93 -38.76
N ALA A 357 -54.22 64.51 -37.87
CA ALA A 357 -54.33 65.95 -37.72
C ALA A 357 -53.02 66.57 -37.18
N LEU A 358 -52.66 67.76 -37.66
CA LEU A 358 -51.49 68.52 -37.21
C LEU A 358 -51.56 68.80 -35.71
N ASN A 359 -50.41 68.79 -35.03
CA ASN A 359 -50.27 69.01 -33.58
C ASN A 359 -50.99 68.01 -32.68
N ASN A 360 -51.48 66.88 -33.22
CA ASN A 360 -52.10 65.83 -32.42
C ASN A 360 -51.07 64.79 -31.96
N THR A 361 -51.33 64.21 -30.79
CA THR A 361 -50.55 63.09 -30.27
C THR A 361 -51.07 61.78 -30.87
N PHE A 362 -50.18 60.91 -31.32
CA PHE A 362 -50.53 59.57 -31.80
C PHE A 362 -49.64 58.49 -31.19
N GLU A 363 -50.13 57.26 -31.24
CA GLU A 363 -49.41 56.06 -30.79
C GLU A 363 -48.95 55.25 -32.00
N ILE A 364 -47.67 54.88 -32.01
CA ILE A 364 -47.15 53.84 -32.91
C ILE A 364 -47.05 52.56 -32.10
N LEU A 365 -47.68 51.50 -32.61
CA LEU A 365 -47.53 50.17 -32.06
C LEU A 365 -46.73 49.30 -33.04
N VAL A 366 -45.62 48.75 -32.56
CA VAL A 366 -44.86 47.74 -33.29
C VAL A 366 -45.01 46.42 -32.57
N THR A 367 -45.44 45.40 -33.31
CA THR A 367 -45.52 44.02 -32.81
C THR A 367 -44.56 43.16 -33.61
N ALA A 368 -43.96 42.18 -32.95
CA ALA A 368 -43.10 41.23 -33.62
C ALA A 368 -43.25 39.83 -33.02
N SER A 369 -42.91 38.80 -33.78
CA SER A 369 -42.77 37.43 -33.28
C SER A 369 -41.29 37.09 -33.06
N VAL A 370 -41.01 36.23 -32.09
CA VAL A 370 -39.65 35.76 -31.81
C VAL A 370 -39.58 34.29 -32.21
N ALA A 371 -38.68 33.96 -33.12
CA ALA A 371 -38.33 32.58 -33.41
C ALA A 371 -37.39 32.06 -32.32
N GLN A 372 -37.72 30.90 -31.74
CA GLN A 372 -36.99 30.28 -30.62
C GLN A 372 -36.91 31.19 -29.38
N PRO A 373 -38.05 31.53 -28.77
CA PRO A 373 -38.06 32.43 -27.61
C PRO A 373 -37.35 31.81 -26.41
N VAL A 374 -36.41 32.54 -25.81
CA VAL A 374 -35.73 32.15 -24.58
C VAL A 374 -36.40 32.81 -23.38
N LEU A 375 -36.62 32.05 -22.30
CA LEU A 375 -37.32 32.55 -21.11
C LEU A 375 -36.48 33.62 -20.39
N GLY A 376 -37.11 34.73 -19.99
CA GLY A 376 -36.41 35.85 -19.33
C GLY A 376 -35.66 36.80 -20.27
N GLN A 377 -35.65 36.54 -21.58
CA GLN A 377 -35.04 37.40 -22.58
C GLN A 377 -35.82 38.71 -22.76
N SER A 378 -35.10 39.83 -22.85
CA SER A 378 -35.68 41.14 -23.08
C SER A 378 -35.12 41.79 -24.34
N TYR A 379 -35.96 42.58 -24.99
CA TYR A 379 -35.64 43.28 -26.23
C TYR A 379 -35.89 44.76 -26.03
N GLU A 380 -34.88 45.55 -26.37
CA GLU A 380 -34.97 47.00 -26.35
C GLU A 380 -35.12 47.49 -27.79
N ALA A 381 -36.25 48.14 -28.07
CA ALA A 381 -36.46 48.81 -29.32
C ALA A 381 -36.19 50.30 -29.16
N GLU A 382 -35.43 50.86 -30.10
CA GLU A 382 -35.14 52.28 -30.22
C GLU A 382 -35.79 52.79 -31.51
N LEU A 383 -36.69 53.76 -31.35
CA LEU A 383 -37.30 54.45 -32.48
C LEU A 383 -36.57 55.78 -32.68
N ILE A 384 -36.02 55.97 -33.87
CA ILE A 384 -35.39 57.22 -34.29
C ILE A 384 -36.31 57.87 -35.32
N THR A 385 -36.66 59.13 -35.07
CA THR A 385 -37.55 59.91 -35.92
C THR A 385 -36.79 61.11 -36.46
N ASP A 386 -37.23 61.61 -37.61
CA ASP A 386 -36.74 62.87 -38.16
C ASP A 386 -37.03 64.07 -37.23
N SER A 387 -36.32 65.18 -37.40
CA SER A 387 -36.34 66.39 -36.55
C SER A 387 -37.70 67.06 -36.41
N GLU A 388 -38.61 66.79 -37.34
CA GLU A 388 -39.97 67.37 -37.40
C GLU A 388 -41.02 66.57 -36.60
N ILE A 389 -40.68 65.34 -36.18
CA ILE A 389 -41.50 64.53 -35.27
C ILE A 389 -40.89 64.63 -33.87
N GLN A 390 -41.69 65.11 -32.92
CA GLN A 390 -41.27 65.16 -31.53
C GLN A 390 -41.74 63.90 -30.80
N MET A 391 -40.80 63.23 -30.17
CA MET A 391 -41.10 62.07 -29.34
C MET A 391 -41.55 62.52 -27.95
N ILE A 392 -42.72 62.03 -27.51
CA ILE A 392 -43.27 62.32 -26.18
C ILE A 392 -42.86 61.22 -25.19
N SER A 393 -42.80 59.96 -25.65
CA SER A 393 -42.33 58.83 -24.85
C SER A 393 -40.80 58.67 -24.91
N ASN A 394 -40.25 57.76 -24.10
CA ASN A 394 -38.86 57.34 -24.24
C ASN A 394 -38.61 56.74 -25.63
N ALA A 395 -37.50 57.14 -26.28
CA ALA A 395 -37.09 56.57 -27.56
C ALA A 395 -36.73 55.09 -27.46
N LYS A 396 -36.20 54.68 -26.31
CA LYS A 396 -35.88 53.29 -25.97
C LYS A 396 -36.98 52.69 -25.11
N VAL A 397 -37.56 51.59 -25.57
CA VAL A 397 -38.61 50.86 -24.87
C VAL A 397 -38.22 49.38 -24.78
N ARG A 398 -38.28 48.83 -23.57
CA ARG A 398 -38.01 47.41 -23.32
C ARG A 398 -39.30 46.61 -23.36
N ALA A 399 -39.27 45.46 -24.02
CA ALA A 399 -40.33 44.47 -24.02
C ALA A 399 -39.76 43.10 -23.64
N ASN A 400 -40.52 42.34 -22.87
CA ASN A 400 -40.21 40.94 -22.56
C ASN A 400 -41.02 40.04 -23.50
N VAL A 401 -40.46 38.89 -23.88
CA VAL A 401 -41.16 37.95 -24.75
C VAL A 401 -42.35 37.32 -24.01
N GLN A 402 -43.56 37.49 -24.52
CA GLN A 402 -44.77 36.85 -24.00
C GLN A 402 -45.39 35.98 -25.08
N ALA A 403 -45.45 34.66 -24.86
CA ALA A 403 -45.95 33.68 -25.83
C ALA A 403 -45.33 33.84 -27.25
N GLY A 404 -44.01 34.11 -27.30
CA GLY A 404 -43.29 34.31 -28.56
C GLY A 404 -43.58 35.63 -29.28
N ARG A 405 -44.21 36.61 -28.60
CA ARG A 405 -44.53 37.92 -29.16
C ARG A 405 -43.89 39.05 -28.36
N LEU A 406 -43.58 40.13 -29.08
CA LEU A 406 -43.06 41.39 -28.57
C LEU A 406 -43.99 42.52 -28.99
N GLN A 407 -44.12 43.52 -28.12
CA GLN A 407 -44.92 44.70 -28.37
C GLN A 407 -44.21 45.93 -27.80
N TRP A 408 -43.97 46.91 -28.65
CA TRP A 408 -43.44 48.22 -28.27
C TRP A 408 -44.44 49.30 -28.67
N ARG A 409 -44.48 50.37 -27.86
CA ARG A 409 -45.42 51.46 -28.04
C ARG A 409 -44.71 52.79 -27.81
N TRP A 410 -44.79 53.68 -28.79
CA TRP A 410 -44.29 55.04 -28.70
C TRP A 410 -45.42 56.05 -28.85
N ARG A 411 -45.28 57.20 -28.20
CA ARG A 411 -46.15 58.37 -28.33
C ARG A 411 -45.38 59.49 -28.99
N LEU A 412 -45.93 60.04 -30.05
CA LEU A 412 -45.30 61.08 -30.87
C LEU A 412 -46.28 62.22 -31.14
N THR A 413 -45.74 63.38 -31.48
CA THR A 413 -46.49 64.53 -31.98
C THR A 413 -45.78 65.13 -33.18
N GLY A 414 -46.55 65.55 -34.19
CA GLY A 414 -46.03 66.14 -35.44
C GLY A 414 -46.39 67.61 -35.52
N LEU A 415 -45.37 68.48 -35.66
CA LEU A 415 -45.56 69.93 -35.67
C LEU A 415 -45.77 70.51 -37.09
N ASN A 416 -45.55 69.75 -38.17
CA ASN A 416 -45.60 70.25 -39.55
C ASN A 416 -46.15 69.22 -40.56
N GLU A 417 -46.77 69.68 -41.66
CA GLU A 417 -47.23 68.83 -42.77
C GLU A 417 -46.01 68.26 -43.51
N LYS A 418 -45.82 66.94 -43.47
CA LYS A 418 -44.75 66.26 -44.22
C LYS A 418 -45.32 64.99 -44.85
N PRO A 419 -45.28 64.86 -46.19
CA PRO A 419 -45.81 63.68 -46.87
C PRO A 419 -44.95 62.43 -46.65
N GLU A 420 -43.68 62.57 -46.28
CA GLU A 420 -42.72 61.47 -46.11
C GLU A 420 -41.80 61.73 -44.91
N ALA A 421 -42.29 61.52 -43.68
CA ALA A 421 -41.45 61.52 -42.49
C ALA A 421 -40.83 60.13 -42.28
N GLU A 422 -39.51 60.06 -42.11
CA GLU A 422 -38.80 58.79 -41.92
C GLU A 422 -38.71 58.40 -40.44
N MET A 423 -38.87 57.10 -40.19
CA MET A 423 -38.73 56.47 -38.89
C MET A 423 -37.82 55.25 -39.04
N ASN A 424 -36.82 55.13 -38.19
CA ASN A 424 -35.92 53.98 -38.15
C ASN A 424 -36.10 53.24 -36.84
N LEU A 425 -36.44 51.96 -36.93
CA LEU A 425 -36.57 51.06 -35.79
C LEU A 425 -35.32 50.21 -35.68
N LEU A 426 -34.66 50.31 -34.53
CA LEU A 426 -33.53 49.47 -34.15
C LEU A 426 -33.95 48.60 -32.99
N VAL A 427 -33.92 47.27 -33.13
CA VAL A 427 -34.21 46.36 -32.02
C VAL A 427 -32.95 45.63 -31.59
N ARG A 428 -32.62 45.78 -30.31
CA ARG A 428 -31.49 45.14 -29.65
C ARG A 428 -31.99 44.08 -28.68
N GLN A 429 -31.50 42.86 -28.85
CA GLN A 429 -31.67 41.78 -27.89
C GLN A 429 -30.67 41.98 -26.74
N GLN A 430 -31.13 41.86 -25.50
CA GLN A 430 -30.28 41.86 -24.32
C GLN A 430 -29.94 40.40 -23.98
N MET A 431 -28.70 39.99 -24.28
CA MET A 431 -28.19 38.66 -23.94
C MET A 431 -27.56 38.67 -22.56
N SER A 432 -27.76 37.64 -21.76
CA SER A 432 -27.14 37.50 -20.44
C SER A 432 -26.04 36.44 -20.49
N PHE A 433 -24.82 36.83 -20.11
CA PHE A 433 -23.66 35.95 -19.99
C PHE A 433 -22.82 36.38 -18.80
N ASN A 434 -22.52 35.48 -17.86
CA ASN A 434 -21.72 35.73 -16.66
C ASN A 434 -22.11 37.01 -15.89
N ASN A 435 -23.42 37.16 -15.61
CA ASN A 435 -24.02 38.35 -14.97
C ASN A 435 -23.80 39.69 -15.71
N GLN A 436 -23.34 39.65 -16.96
CA GLN A 436 -23.23 40.81 -17.83
C GLN A 436 -24.32 40.76 -18.89
N THR A 437 -24.82 41.93 -19.27
CA THR A 437 -25.78 42.07 -20.36
C THR A 437 -25.07 42.58 -21.62
N ILE A 438 -25.18 41.81 -22.69
CA ILE A 438 -24.54 42.10 -23.98
C ILE A 438 -25.66 42.47 -24.98
N PRO A 439 -25.75 43.73 -25.41
CA PRO A 439 -26.75 44.15 -26.39
C PRO A 439 -26.33 43.74 -27.81
N ARG A 440 -27.20 43.02 -28.53
CA ARG A 440 -27.01 42.61 -29.93
C ARG A 440 -28.10 43.23 -30.81
N LEU A 441 -27.74 43.94 -31.87
CA LEU A 441 -28.72 44.39 -32.87
C LEU A 441 -29.26 43.17 -33.63
N VAL A 442 -30.57 42.95 -33.57
CA VAL A 442 -31.25 41.79 -34.16
C VAL A 442 -32.23 42.17 -35.27
N TYR A 443 -32.64 43.44 -35.32
CA TYR A 443 -33.54 43.94 -36.35
C TYR A 443 -33.30 45.42 -36.61
N GLN A 444 -33.37 45.82 -37.88
CA GLN A 444 -33.36 47.20 -38.31
C GLN A 444 -34.30 47.37 -39.50
N GLU A 445 -35.18 48.36 -39.45
CA GLU A 445 -36.07 48.70 -40.56
C GLU A 445 -36.38 50.19 -40.58
N ASN A 446 -36.51 50.74 -41.79
CA ASN A 446 -36.96 52.10 -42.01
C ASN A 446 -38.41 52.10 -42.54
N GLN A 447 -39.24 52.99 -42.02
CA GLN A 447 -40.63 53.18 -42.43
C GLN A 447 -40.93 54.66 -42.66
N SER A 448 -41.79 54.95 -43.62
CA SER A 448 -42.24 56.32 -43.93
C SER A 448 -43.67 56.55 -43.41
N LEU A 449 -43.91 57.70 -42.78
CA LEU A 449 -45.21 58.15 -42.31
C LEU A 449 -45.62 59.45 -43.02
N ALA A 450 -46.87 59.53 -43.46
CA ALA A 450 -47.44 60.74 -44.01
C ALA A 450 -48.25 61.50 -42.95
N LEU A 451 -47.81 62.72 -42.62
CA LEU A 451 -48.51 63.63 -41.71
C LEU A 451 -49.30 64.64 -42.55
N ILE A 452 -50.48 64.22 -43.02
CA ILE A 452 -51.36 65.06 -43.85
C ILE A 452 -52.56 65.50 -43.01
N ASN A 453 -52.79 66.81 -42.95
CA ASN A 453 -54.00 67.35 -42.32
C ASN A 453 -55.23 66.99 -43.17
N THR A 454 -56.08 66.11 -42.65
CA THR A 454 -57.33 65.68 -43.30
C THR A 454 -58.48 66.65 -43.04
N ASN A 455 -58.32 67.58 -42.11
CA ASN A 455 -59.33 68.58 -41.80
C ASN A 455 -59.23 69.73 -42.81
N LEU A 456 -59.94 69.58 -43.94
CA LEU A 456 -60.12 70.63 -44.95
C LEU A 456 -60.61 71.95 -44.33
N PHE A 457 -61.38 71.88 -43.23
CA PHE A 457 -61.87 73.05 -42.52
C PHE A 457 -60.78 73.76 -41.72
N GLU A 458 -59.76 73.07 -41.20
CA GLU A 458 -58.61 73.74 -40.58
C GLU A 458 -57.67 74.34 -41.62
N LYS A 459 -57.42 73.60 -42.71
CA LYS A 459 -56.49 74.03 -43.77
C LYS A 459 -57.03 75.19 -44.61
N TYR A 460 -58.33 75.16 -44.92
CA TYR A 460 -58.97 76.13 -45.80
C TYR A 460 -60.14 76.87 -45.16
N GLY A 461 -60.60 76.51 -43.96
CA GLY A 461 -61.76 77.17 -43.35
C GLY A 461 -61.52 78.64 -43.04
N TYR A 462 -60.29 79.02 -42.63
CA TYR A 462 -59.95 80.45 -42.50
C TYR A 462 -60.06 81.18 -43.84
N TRP A 463 -59.52 80.61 -44.92
CA TRP A 463 -59.66 81.17 -46.26
C TRP A 463 -61.11 81.19 -46.75
N THR A 464 -61.88 80.15 -46.46
CA THR A 464 -63.28 80.03 -46.87
C THR A 464 -64.13 81.08 -46.15
N ILE A 465 -63.92 81.27 -44.85
CA ILE A 465 -64.58 82.30 -44.04
C ILE A 465 -64.12 83.71 -44.47
N ALA A 466 -62.83 83.91 -44.72
CA ALA A 466 -62.29 85.19 -45.18
C ALA A 466 -62.83 85.58 -46.58
N ILE A 467 -62.94 84.62 -47.50
CA ILE A 467 -63.55 84.83 -48.82
C ILE A 467 -65.04 85.15 -48.68
N LEU A 468 -65.76 84.43 -47.80
CA LEU A 468 -67.18 84.70 -47.51
C LEU A 468 -67.38 86.11 -46.92
N LEU A 469 -66.55 86.51 -45.95
CA LEU A 469 -66.59 87.84 -45.35
C LEU A 469 -66.17 88.94 -46.34
N GLY A 470 -65.20 88.68 -47.21
CA GLY A 470 -64.80 89.60 -48.27
C GLY A 470 -65.91 89.82 -49.31
N LEU A 471 -66.61 88.75 -49.69
CA LEU A 471 -67.77 88.83 -50.59
C LEU A 471 -68.96 89.55 -49.92
N LEU A 472 -69.26 89.27 -48.65
CA LEU A 472 -70.29 89.97 -47.88
C LEU A 472 -69.95 91.46 -47.66
N GLY A 473 -68.71 91.78 -47.33
CA GLY A 473 -68.22 93.15 -47.17
C GLY A 473 -68.23 93.94 -48.48
N GLY A 474 -67.79 93.33 -49.58
CA GLY A 474 -67.85 93.92 -50.92
C GLY A 474 -69.29 94.18 -51.39
N PHE A 475 -70.23 93.29 -51.08
CA PHE A 475 -71.65 93.45 -51.40
C PHE A 475 -72.31 94.60 -50.62
N LEU A 476 -71.96 94.77 -49.33
CA LEU A 476 -72.49 95.84 -48.48
C LEU A 476 -71.93 97.22 -48.86
N ILE A 477 -70.65 97.32 -49.20
CA ILE A 477 -70.02 98.59 -49.62
C ILE A 477 -70.50 99.02 -51.02
N GLY A 478 -70.78 98.07 -51.93
CA GLY A 478 -71.32 98.35 -53.26
C GLY A 478 -72.74 98.95 -53.26
N ARG A 479 -73.52 98.80 -52.17
CA ARG A 479 -74.91 99.27 -52.08
C ARG A 479 -75.06 100.69 -51.50
N ILE A 480 -74.03 101.24 -50.83
CA ILE A 480 -74.10 102.54 -50.14
C ILE A 480 -73.51 103.70 -50.98
N GLY A 481 -72.81 103.42 -52.08
CA GLY A 481 -72.11 104.42 -52.92
C GLY A 481 -72.90 105.09 -54.05
N LYS A 482 -74.22 104.97 -54.13
CA LYS A 482 -75.04 105.64 -55.17
C LYS A 482 -76.15 106.49 -54.57
N GLY A 483 -75.87 107.78 -54.35
CA GLY A 483 -76.92 108.78 -54.16
C GLY A 483 -76.49 110.07 -53.47
N LYS A 484 -75.97 111.03 -54.24
CA LYS A 484 -76.55 112.39 -54.44
C LYS A 484 -75.50 113.37 -54.99
N ALA A 485 -75.81 113.93 -56.15
CA ALA A 485 -75.16 115.08 -56.79
C ALA A 485 -76.09 116.33 -56.64
N PRO A 486 -75.85 117.47 -57.33
CA PRO A 486 -75.36 118.74 -56.80
C PRO A 486 -76.41 119.87 -56.81
N VAL A 487 -76.16 121.02 -56.15
CA VAL A 487 -76.95 122.26 -56.33
C VAL A 487 -76.05 123.50 -56.35
N LYS A 488 -76.25 124.34 -57.39
CA LYS A 488 -75.69 125.68 -57.66
C LYS A 488 -76.21 126.75 -56.68
N VAL A 489 -75.58 127.93 -56.63
CA VAL A 489 -76.21 129.24 -56.96
C VAL A 489 -75.16 130.38 -56.89
N SER A 490 -75.21 131.21 -57.94
CA SER A 490 -74.72 132.60 -58.17
C SER A 490 -73.32 133.01 -57.75
#